data_AF-A0A814E791-F1
#
_entry.id   AF-A0A814E791-F1
#
_cell.length_a   1.000
_cell.length_b   1.000
_cell.length_c   1.000
_cell.angle_alpha   90.00
_cell.angle_beta   90.00
_cell.angle_gamma   90.00
#
_symmetry.space_group_name_H-M   'P 1'
#
loop_
_entity.id
_entity.type
_entity.pdbx_description
1 polymer ?
#
loop_
_entity_poly.entity_id
_entity_poly.type
_entity_poly.pdbx_seq_one_letter_code
_entity_poly.pdbx_strand_id
1 'polypeptide(L)'
;MDIQLTRLELFNEIFGYYSEEALEARNKDKKYIRLFHTRKISRVTTLTDQFNRLLVTSDPIISTISNEAEDEIKEEIEKSVDNNNNNEMEIDDEESDIHHVFEILLNADSNIIGDIEKSDLYDDN
;
A
#
# COMPACT_ATOMS: atom_id res chain seq x y z
N MET A 1 0.11 27.98 30.87
CA MET A 1 0.62 26.86 31.68
C MET A 1 0.87 25.70 30.73
N ASP A 2 1.57 25.96 29.61
CA ASP A 2 1.25 25.24 28.36
C ASP A 2 2.47 24.51 27.78
N ILE A 3 3.69 24.92 28.14
CA ILE A 3 4.94 24.29 27.69
C ILE A 3 5.11 22.88 28.29
N GLN A 4 4.60 22.66 29.50
CA GLN A 4 4.67 21.36 30.18
C GLN A 4 3.65 20.37 29.58
N LEU A 5 2.48 20.86 29.16
CA LEU A 5 1.44 20.04 28.53
C LEU A 5 1.91 19.55 27.15
N THR A 6 2.43 20.44 26.30
CA THR A 6 2.97 20.08 24.98
C THR A 6 4.16 19.13 25.07
N ARG A 7 4.97 19.24 26.14
CA ARG A 7 6.10 18.33 26.36
C ARG A 7 5.64 16.92 26.74
N LEU A 8 4.55 16.80 27.49
CA LEU A 8 3.96 15.50 27.85
C LEU A 8 3.25 14.84 26.68
N GLU A 9 2.54 15.61 25.85
CA GLU A 9 1.92 15.13 24.62
C GLU A 9 2.98 14.59 23.65
N LEU A 10 4.03 15.37 23.37
CA LEU A 10 5.16 14.93 22.54
C LEU A 10 5.84 13.67 23.11
N PHE A 11 5.95 13.57 24.44
CA PHE A 11 6.56 12.41 25.10
C PHE A 11 5.70 11.15 24.97
N ASN A 12 4.37 11.29 24.98
CA ASN A 12 3.45 10.16 24.78
C ASN A 12 3.44 9.69 23.31
N GLU A 13 3.50 10.61 22.34
CA GLU A 13 3.65 10.24 20.92
C GLU A 13 4.93 9.45 20.66
N ILE A 14 6.05 9.85 21.29
CA ILE A 14 7.32 9.13 21.24
C ILE A 14 7.16 7.67 21.69
N PHE A 15 6.43 7.41 22.78
CA PHE A 15 6.16 6.02 23.20
C PHE A 15 5.36 5.23 22.18
N GLY A 16 4.42 5.86 21.48
CA GLY A 16 3.68 5.23 20.39
C GLY A 16 4.60 4.78 19.25
N TYR A 17 5.56 5.62 18.86
CA TYR A 17 6.53 5.30 17.81
C TYR A 17 7.52 4.19 18.19
N TYR A 18 7.83 4.03 19.48
CA TYR A 18 8.73 3.00 20.01
C TYR A 18 7.99 1.80 20.64
N SER A 19 6.68 1.68 20.42
CA SER A 19 5.86 0.59 20.95
C SER A 19 6.12 -0.74 20.23
N GLU A 20 5.69 -1.84 20.85
CA GLU A 20 5.69 -3.17 20.22
C GLU A 20 4.79 -3.21 18.98
N GLU A 21 3.65 -2.51 19.03
CA GLU A 21 2.69 -2.42 17.92
C GLU A 21 3.33 -1.82 16.66
N ALA A 22 4.17 -0.79 16.82
CA ALA A 22 4.90 -0.20 15.71
C ALA A 22 5.87 -1.22 15.06
N LEU A 23 6.53 -2.05 15.86
CA LEU A 23 7.42 -3.11 15.36
C LEU A 23 6.65 -4.25 14.70
N GLU A 24 5.48 -4.62 15.23
CA GLU A 24 4.62 -5.66 14.65
C GLU A 24 4.03 -5.23 13.31
N ALA A 25 3.54 -3.99 13.21
CA ALA A 25 3.11 -3.40 11.95
C ALA A 25 4.24 -3.46 10.91
N ARG A 26 5.46 -3.10 11.30
CA ARG A 26 6.61 -3.18 10.37
C ARG A 26 6.99 -4.60 9.99
N ASN A 27 6.78 -5.57 10.87
CA ASN A 27 6.99 -6.98 10.55
C ASN A 27 5.96 -7.52 9.54
N LYS A 28 4.72 -7.00 9.54
CA LYS A 28 3.72 -7.28 8.50
C LYS A 28 4.22 -6.82 7.14
N ASP A 29 4.72 -5.58 7.03
CA ASP A 29 5.30 -5.05 5.79
C ASP A 29 6.48 -5.88 5.32
N LYS A 30 7.38 -6.25 6.24
CA LYS A 30 8.55 -7.09 5.90
C LYS A 30 8.11 -8.42 5.28
N LYS A 31 7.07 -9.07 5.81
CA LYS A 31 6.52 -10.31 5.24
C LYS A 31 5.91 -10.05 3.86
N TYR A 32 5.13 -8.99 3.73
CA TYR A 32 4.49 -8.59 2.48
C TYR A 32 5.52 -8.28 1.37
N ILE A 33 6.51 -7.44 1.66
CA ILE A 33 7.64 -7.13 0.77
C ILE A 33 8.35 -8.43 0.37
N ARG A 34 8.58 -9.33 1.32
CA ARG A 34 9.17 -10.62 0.99
C ARG A 34 8.31 -11.35 -0.02
N LEU A 35 7.01 -11.46 0.16
CA LEU A 35 6.16 -12.26 -0.74
C LEU A 35 6.07 -11.67 -2.15
N PHE A 36 5.82 -10.35 -2.25
CA PHE A 36 5.41 -9.74 -3.52
C PHE A 36 6.48 -8.87 -4.19
N HIS A 37 7.54 -8.48 -3.48
CA HIS A 37 8.48 -7.46 -3.95
C HIS A 37 9.94 -7.93 -3.96
N THR A 38 10.20 -9.25 -3.95
CA THR A 38 11.57 -9.79 -3.99
C THR A 38 11.72 -10.89 -5.03
N ARG A 39 12.89 -10.94 -5.67
CA ARG A 39 13.23 -12.00 -6.63
C ARG A 39 13.58 -13.30 -5.91
N LYS A 40 12.91 -14.40 -6.28
CA LYS A 40 13.03 -15.74 -5.67
C LYS A 40 14.18 -16.59 -6.22
N ILE A 41 15.31 -15.95 -6.51
CA ILE A 41 16.45 -16.59 -7.17
C ILE A 41 17.42 -17.15 -6.13
N SER A 42 17.77 -16.37 -5.11
CA SER A 42 18.66 -16.78 -4.03
C SER A 42 18.28 -16.10 -2.72
N ARG A 43 18.81 -16.61 -1.60
CA ARG A 43 18.64 -15.97 -0.29
C ARG A 43 19.24 -14.56 -0.26
N VAL A 44 20.44 -14.39 -0.83
CA VAL A 44 21.13 -13.09 -0.86
C VAL A 44 20.31 -12.08 -1.65
N THR A 45 19.90 -12.42 -2.87
CA THR A 45 19.08 -11.52 -3.70
C THR A 45 17.74 -11.19 -3.05
N THR A 46 17.09 -12.17 -2.42
CA THR A 46 15.83 -11.96 -1.70
C THR A 46 16.01 -10.94 -0.56
N LEU A 47 17.09 -11.07 0.23
CA LEU A 47 17.37 -10.17 1.34
C LEU A 47 17.79 -8.77 0.85
N THR A 48 18.57 -8.68 -0.22
CA THR A 48 18.93 -7.40 -0.84
C THR A 48 17.71 -6.65 -1.33
N ASP A 49 16.82 -7.33 -2.08
CA ASP A 49 15.58 -6.71 -2.57
C ASP A 49 14.67 -6.29 -1.41
N GLN A 50 14.53 -7.15 -0.39
CA GLN A 50 13.74 -6.84 0.81
C GLN A 50 14.30 -5.61 1.55
N PHE A 51 15.61 -5.55 1.73
CA PHE A 51 16.28 -4.45 2.42
C PHE A 51 16.13 -3.14 1.65
N ASN A 52 16.38 -3.15 0.34
CA ASN A 52 16.24 -1.96 -0.50
C ASN A 52 14.81 -1.41 -0.47
N ARG A 53 13.79 -2.28 -0.51
CA ARG A 53 12.40 -1.83 -0.44
C ARG A 53 12.02 -1.29 0.95
N LEU A 54 12.56 -1.87 2.02
CA LEU A 54 12.40 -1.33 3.36
C LEU A 54 13.05 0.06 3.50
N LEU A 55 14.20 0.30 2.85
CA LEU A 55 14.84 1.62 2.84
C LEU A 55 13.98 2.67 2.14
N VAL A 56 13.50 2.36 0.93
CA VAL A 56 12.64 3.28 0.15
C VAL A 56 11.38 3.66 0.93
N THR A 57 10.72 2.68 1.56
CA THR A 57 9.50 2.93 2.34
C THR A 57 9.76 3.66 3.66
N SER A 58 11.01 3.72 4.14
CA SER A 58 11.40 4.48 5.33
C SER A 58 12.01 5.85 5.01
N ASP A 59 12.21 6.17 3.73
CA ASP A 59 12.81 7.43 3.30
C ASP A 59 11.81 8.58 3.52
N PRO A 60 12.13 9.58 4.37
CA PRO A 60 11.21 10.66 4.68
C PRO A 60 10.82 11.48 3.44
N ILE A 61 11.73 11.68 2.49
CA ILE A 61 11.49 12.49 1.29
C ILE A 61 10.55 11.76 0.35
N ILE A 62 10.78 10.46 0.15
CA ILE A 62 9.90 9.63 -0.69
C ILE A 62 8.52 9.54 -0.03
N SER A 63 8.47 9.39 1.29
CA SER A 63 7.20 9.35 2.04
C SER A 63 6.42 10.67 1.94
N THR A 64 7.09 11.83 2.04
CA THR A 64 6.38 13.12 1.96
C THR A 64 5.78 13.33 0.58
N ILE A 65 6.53 13.02 -0.48
CA ILE A 65 6.05 13.14 -1.86
C ILE A 65 4.88 12.17 -2.12
N SER A 66 4.97 10.94 -1.61
CA SER A 66 3.90 9.95 -1.76
C SER A 66 2.62 10.40 -1.06
N ASN A 67 2.72 10.97 0.15
CA ASN A 67 1.57 11.43 0.91
C ASN A 67 0.90 12.64 0.24
N GLU A 68 1.68 13.59 -0.27
CA GLU A 68 1.16 14.74 -1.02
C GLU A 68 0.35 14.28 -2.25
N ALA A 69 0.88 13.31 -3.00
CA ALA A 69 0.17 12.75 -4.16
C ALA A 69 -1.12 12.00 -3.75
N GLU A 70 -1.10 11.28 -2.63
CA GLU A 70 -2.30 10.60 -2.12
C GLU A 70 -3.39 11.58 -1.69
N ASP A 71 -3.03 12.69 -1.06
CA ASP A 71 -3.98 13.70 -0.59
C ASP A 71 -4.64 14.41 -1.78
N GLU A 72 -3.88 14.71 -2.84
CA GLU A 72 -4.43 15.23 -4.11
C GLU A 72 -5.46 14.28 -4.73
N ILE A 73 -5.15 12.98 -4.76
CA ILE A 73 -6.05 11.96 -5.31
C ILE A 73 -7.32 11.81 -4.45
N LYS A 74 -7.18 11.81 -3.12
CA LYS A 74 -8.31 11.69 -2.18
C LYS A 74 -9.27 12.87 -2.35
N GLU A 75 -8.75 14.09 -2.45
CA GLU A 75 -9.57 15.28 -2.69
C GLU A 75 -10.33 15.19 -4.02
N GLU A 76 -9.70 14.67 -5.07
CA GLU A 76 -10.32 14.53 -6.38
C GLU A 76 -11.42 13.44 -6.37
N ILE A 77 -11.20 12.35 -5.64
CA ILE A 77 -12.22 11.31 -5.41
C ILE A 77 -13.39 11.87 -4.62
N GLU A 78 -13.16 12.60 -3.53
CA GLU A 78 -14.23 13.16 -2.69
C GLU A 78 -15.11 14.13 -3.48
N LYS A 79 -14.50 15.01 -4.28
CA LYS A 79 -15.21 15.90 -5.22
C LYS A 79 -16.03 15.12 -6.27
N SER A 80 -15.62 13.91 -6.64
CA SER A 80 -16.37 13.07 -7.57
C SER A 80 -17.54 12.31 -6.91
N VAL A 81 -17.42 11.96 -5.63
CA VAL A 81 -18.44 11.24 -4.85
C VAL A 81 -19.62 12.13 -4.52
N ASP A 82 -19.40 13.40 -4.15
CA ASP A 82 -20.47 14.36 -3.87
C ASP A 82 -21.40 14.62 -5.07
N ASN A 83 -20.92 14.39 -6.29
CA ASN A 83 -21.73 14.52 -7.50
C ASN A 83 -22.65 13.31 -7.77
N ASN A 84 -22.38 12.16 -7.14
CA ASN A 84 -23.14 10.91 -7.36
C ASN A 84 -24.21 10.64 -6.28
N ASN A 85 -24.24 11.40 -5.18
CA ASN A 85 -25.20 11.22 -4.08
C ASN A 85 -26.65 11.65 -4.39
N ASN A 86 -27.01 11.82 -5.67
CA ASN A 86 -28.42 11.94 -6.09
C ASN A 86 -29.08 10.59 -6.44
N ASN A 87 -28.35 9.46 -6.31
CA ASN A 87 -28.89 8.12 -6.48
C ASN A 87 -28.42 7.21 -5.33
N GLU A 88 -29.03 7.35 -4.16
CA GLU A 88 -28.82 6.44 -3.04
C GLU A 88 -29.40 5.05 -3.39
N MET A 89 -28.53 4.04 -3.45
CA MET A 89 -28.92 2.63 -3.36
C MET A 89 -28.30 2.09 -2.07
N GLU A 90 -29.15 1.73 -1.11
CA GLU A 90 -28.76 1.07 0.14
C GLU A 90 -27.92 -0.17 -0.13
N ILE A 91 -26.76 -0.28 0.53
CA ILE A 91 -25.97 -1.50 0.60
C ILE A 91 -25.86 -1.84 2.09
N ASP A 92 -26.37 -3.02 2.45
CA ASP A 92 -26.32 -3.58 3.80
C ASP A 92 -24.87 -3.70 4.31
N ASP A 93 -24.70 -3.39 5.60
CA ASP A 93 -23.44 -3.40 6.35
C ASP A 93 -22.82 -4.81 6.44
N GLU A 94 -22.14 -5.27 5.40
CA GLU A 94 -21.07 -6.26 5.54
C GLU A 94 -19.73 -5.58 5.19
N GLU A 95 -18.89 -5.47 6.22
CA GLU A 95 -17.56 -4.86 6.24
C GLU A 95 -16.77 -5.21 4.96
N SER A 96 -16.71 -4.25 4.03
CA SER A 96 -15.98 -4.39 2.77
C SER A 96 -14.49 -4.42 3.08
N ASP A 97 -13.97 -5.64 3.25
CA ASP A 97 -12.55 -5.90 3.42
C ASP A 97 -11.80 -5.24 2.26
N ILE A 98 -10.88 -4.32 2.59
CA ILE A 98 -9.91 -3.71 1.66
C ILE A 98 -9.16 -4.78 0.84
N HIS A 99 -9.12 -6.02 1.33
CA HIS A 99 -8.60 -7.19 0.64
C HIS A 99 -9.39 -7.57 -0.63
N HIS A 100 -10.69 -7.30 -0.69
CA HIS A 100 -11.54 -7.59 -1.86
C HIS A 100 -11.27 -6.63 -3.02
N VAL A 101 -11.07 -5.34 -2.72
CA VAL A 101 -10.69 -4.32 -3.72
C VAL A 101 -9.31 -4.63 -4.31
N PHE A 102 -8.37 -5.07 -3.46
CA PHE A 102 -7.01 -5.43 -3.90
C PHE A 102 -6.98 -6.71 -4.75
N GLU A 103 -7.81 -7.70 -4.45
CA GLU A 103 -8.01 -8.90 -5.29
C GLU A 103 -8.64 -8.56 -6.65
N ILE A 104 -9.63 -7.66 -6.69
CA ILE A 104 -10.23 -7.23 -7.97
C ILE A 104 -9.19 -6.51 -8.85
N LEU A 105 -8.36 -5.65 -8.28
CA LEU A 105 -7.29 -4.94 -9.00
C LEU A 105 -6.22 -5.89 -9.54
N LEU A 106 -5.78 -6.87 -8.74
CA LEU A 106 -4.80 -7.88 -9.20
C LEU A 106 -5.36 -8.82 -10.27
N ASN A 107 -6.67 -9.10 -10.23
CA ASN A 107 -7.34 -9.93 -11.23
C ASN A 107 -7.71 -9.16 -12.51
N ALA A 108 -7.66 -7.83 -12.52
CA ALA A 108 -7.84 -7.03 -13.73
C ALA A 108 -6.60 -7.10 -14.64
N ASP A 109 -5.40 -7.21 -14.07
CA ASP A 109 -4.14 -7.28 -14.82
C ASP A 109 -3.90 -8.64 -15.52
N SER A 110 -4.56 -9.72 -15.07
CA SER A 110 -4.45 -11.04 -15.72
C SER A 110 -5.25 -11.14 -17.03
N ASN A 111 -6.23 -10.26 -17.26
CA ASN A 111 -6.94 -10.17 -18.55
C ASN A 111 -6.16 -9.43 -19.64
N ILE A 112 -5.04 -8.76 -19.30
CA ILE A 112 -4.17 -8.10 -20.29
C ILE A 112 -3.07 -9.06 -20.79
N ILE A 113 -2.73 -10.08 -19.99
CA ILE A 113 -1.66 -11.05 -20.32
C ILE A 113 -2.17 -12.18 -21.24
N GLY A 114 -3.48 -12.46 -21.23
CA GLY A 114 -4.09 -13.51 -22.06
C GLY A 114 -4.08 -13.25 -23.58
N ASP A 115 -3.84 -12.01 -24.01
CA ASP A 115 -3.84 -11.64 -25.43
C ASP A 115 -2.43 -11.63 -26.05
N ILE A 116 -1.36 -11.78 -25.26
CA ILE A 116 0.04 -11.75 -25.76
C ILE A 116 0.58 -13.15 -26.08
N GLU A 117 0.06 -14.22 -25.47
CA GLU A 117 0.61 -15.59 -25.67
C GLU A 117 0.06 -16.36 -26.89
N LYS A 118 -0.59 -15.70 -27.86
CA LYS A 118 -1.10 -16.38 -29.08
C LYS A 118 -0.49 -15.92 -30.41
N SER A 119 0.48 -15.00 -30.44
CA SER A 119 1.08 -14.59 -31.72
C SER A 119 2.42 -15.27 -32.08
N ASP A 120 3.13 -15.87 -31.12
CA ASP A 120 4.56 -16.21 -31.34
C ASP A 120 4.89 -17.71 -31.21
N LEU A 121 3.87 -18.59 -31.20
CA LEU A 121 4.05 -20.03 -31.40
C LEU A 121 3.33 -20.48 -32.65
N TYR A 122 3.88 -20.16 -33.83
CA TYR A 122 3.95 -21.03 -35.03
C TYR A 122 4.78 -20.28 -36.07
N ASP A 123 5.99 -20.76 -36.34
CA ASP A 123 6.51 -20.84 -37.70
C ASP A 123 7.56 -21.95 -37.72
N ASP A 124 7.06 -23.15 -38.05
CA ASP A 124 7.87 -24.25 -38.57
C ASP A 124 8.41 -23.86 -39.96
N ASN A 125 9.72 -23.89 -40.12
CA ASN A 125 10.43 -24.49 -41.28
C ASN A 125 11.93 -24.60 -40.99
#